data_AF-A0A953L9Q9-F1
#
_entry.id   AF-A0A953L9Q9-F1
#
_cell.length_a   1.000
_cell.length_b   1.000
_cell.length_c   1.000
_cell.angle_alpha   90.00
_cell.angle_beta   90.00
_cell.angle_gamma   90.00
#
_symmetry.space_group_name_H-M   'P 1'
#
loop_
_entity.id
_entity.type
_entity.pdbx_description
1 polymer ?
#
loop_
_entity_poly.entity_id
_entity_poly.type
_entity_poly.pdbx_seq_one_letter_code
_entity_poly.pdbx_strand_id
1 'polypeptide(L)'
;MDLHALFLNCKLKYSPEKSNTRAFIEQSEKIFHDLQVSTEVIRVNDYYIKWGTSCQEGDDDEWPEILQKIKQADIFILASPVWRGDRSKNNK
;
A
#
# COMPACT_ATOMS: atom_id res chain seq x y z
N MET A 1 18.75 6.17 -14.11
CA MET A 1 18.09 6.85 -12.97
C MET A 1 17.12 5.81 -12.48
N ASP A 2 17.42 5.16 -11.36
CA ASP A 2 16.70 3.96 -10.93
C ASP A 2 15.47 4.41 -10.16
N LEU A 3 14.32 4.45 -10.84
CA LEU A 3 13.06 4.89 -10.24
C LEU A 3 12.53 3.82 -9.28
N HIS A 4 11.85 4.28 -8.22
CA HIS A 4 11.19 3.41 -7.25
C HIS A 4 9.68 3.67 -7.19
N ALA A 5 8.90 2.60 -7.29
CA ALA A 5 7.45 2.63 -7.22
C ALA A 5 6.91 1.86 -6.00
N LEU A 6 6.07 2.52 -5.21
CA LEU A 6 5.44 1.94 -4.03
C LEU A 6 3.94 1.72 -4.27
N PHE A 7 3.50 0.47 -4.12
CA PHE A 7 2.09 0.09 -4.13
C PHE A 7 1.56 -0.07 -2.72
N LEU A 8 0.54 0.71 -2.36
CA LEU A 8 -0.17 0.59 -1.11
C LEU A 8 -1.48 -0.20 -1.32
N ASN A 9 -1.48 -1.47 -0.94
CA ASN A 9 -2.61 -2.39 -1.06
C ASN A 9 -3.57 -2.25 0.14
N CYS A 10 -4.70 -1.58 -0.08
CA CYS A 10 -5.72 -1.33 0.94
C CYS A 10 -6.78 -2.44 0.99
N LYS A 11 -6.38 -3.71 0.80
CA LYS A 11 -7.29 -4.85 0.95
C LYS A 11 -7.70 -5.02 2.42
N LEU A 12 -9.00 -5.20 2.66
CA LEU A 12 -9.58 -5.37 4.01
C LEU A 12 -9.24 -6.71 4.70
N LYS A 13 -8.77 -7.70 3.94
CA LYS A 13 -8.42 -9.03 4.44
C LYS A 13 -6.93 -9.06 4.79
N TYR A 14 -6.62 -9.63 5.96
CA TYR A 14 -5.24 -9.80 6.42
C TYR A 14 -4.49 -10.81 5.57
N SER A 15 -3.17 -10.67 5.49
CA SER A 15 -2.31 -11.76 4.99
C SER A 15 -2.43 -12.98 5.92
N PRO A 16 -2.35 -14.22 5.38
CA PRO A 16 -2.03 -14.60 3.99
C PRO A 16 -3.26 -14.71 3.07
N GLU A 17 -4.42 -14.15 3.41
CA GLU A 17 -5.61 -14.30 2.56
C GLU A 17 -5.40 -13.71 1.15
N LYS A 18 -5.98 -14.40 0.17
CA LYS A 18 -5.91 -14.00 -1.24
C LYS A 18 -6.51 -12.60 -1.45
N SER A 19 -5.79 -11.76 -2.19
CA SER A 19 -6.22 -10.42 -2.57
C SER A 19 -6.31 -10.29 -4.09
N ASN A 20 -7.50 -10.02 -4.62
CA ASN A 20 -7.66 -9.73 -6.06
C ASN A 20 -6.89 -8.45 -6.45
N THR A 21 -6.85 -7.47 -5.56
CA THR A 21 -6.05 -6.25 -5.74
C THR A 21 -4.56 -6.59 -5.84
N ARG A 22 -4.06 -7.59 -5.09
CA ARG A 22 -2.68 -8.07 -5.22
C ARG A 22 -2.40 -8.63 -6.62
N ALA A 23 -3.31 -9.44 -7.17
CA ALA A 23 -3.15 -10.00 -8.52
C ALA A 23 -3.08 -8.91 -9.61
N PHE A 24 -3.80 -7.79 -9.44
CA PHE A 24 -3.68 -6.63 -10.33
C PHE A 24 -2.31 -5.95 -10.19
N ILE A 25 -1.86 -5.71 -8.95
CA ILE A 25 -0.53 -5.13 -8.68
C ILE A 25 0.56 -5.99 -9.33
N GLU A 26 0.48 -7.32 -9.23
CA GLU A 26 1.46 -8.23 -9.84
C GLU A 26 1.57 -8.10 -11.37
N GLN A 27 0.49 -7.73 -12.07
CA GLN A 27 0.58 -7.44 -13.51
C GLN A 27 1.23 -6.08 -13.76
N SER A 28 0.93 -5.07 -12.94
CA SER A 28 1.58 -3.77 -13.03
C SER A 28 3.07 -3.86 -12.74
N GLU A 29 3.49 -4.62 -11.72
CA GLU A 29 4.91 -4.81 -11.37
C GLU A 29 5.73 -5.35 -12.55
N LYS A 30 5.18 -6.30 -13.34
CA LYS A 30 5.87 -6.80 -14.54
C LYS A 30 6.20 -5.68 -15.53
N ILE A 31 5.24 -4.79 -15.78
CA ILE A 31 5.42 -3.65 -16.68
C ILE A 31 6.47 -2.67 -16.12
N PHE A 32 6.44 -2.42 -14.81
CA PHE A 32 7.41 -1.54 -14.15
C PHE A 32 8.82 -2.14 -14.22
N HIS A 33 8.97 -3.45 -14.02
CA HIS A 33 10.23 -4.16 -14.16
C HIS A 33 10.78 -4.10 -15.60
N ASP A 34 9.92 -4.25 -16.62
CA ASP A 34 10.32 -4.09 -18.03
C ASP A 34 10.82 -2.66 -18.34
N LEU A 35 10.32 -1.68 -17.60
CA LEU A 35 10.74 -0.28 -17.65
C LEU A 35 11.91 0.05 -16.71
N GLN A 36 12.54 -0.96 -16.09
CA GLN A 36 13.65 -0.80 -15.14
C GLN A 36 13.29 0.03 -13.89
N VAL A 37 12.03 -0.02 -13.46
CA VAL A 37 11.54 0.60 -12.23
C VAL A 37 11.44 -0.46 -11.14
N SER A 38 12.08 -0.21 -9.99
CA SER A 38 11.97 -1.09 -8.81
C SER A 38 10.60 -0.93 -8.15
N THR A 39 10.02 -2.03 -7.65
CA THR A 39 8.70 -2.00 -7.01
C THR A 39 8.74 -2.51 -5.57
N GLU A 40 7.96 -1.88 -4.70
CA GLU A 40 7.64 -2.36 -3.35
C GLU A 40 6.11 -2.41 -3.16
N VAL A 41 5.62 -3.37 -2.40
CA VAL A 41 4.18 -3.54 -2.14
C VAL A 41 3.93 -3.69 -0.64
N ILE A 42 3.16 -2.78 -0.07
CA ILE A 42 2.74 -2.79 1.33
C ILE A 42 1.25 -3.13 1.40
N ARG A 43 0.88 -4.17 2.16
CA ARG A 43 -0.53 -4.41 2.52
C ARG A 43 -0.84 -3.68 3.82
N VAL A 44 -1.58 -2.57 3.73
CA VAL A 44 -1.91 -1.68 4.86
C VAL A 44 -2.50 -2.43 6.05
N ASN A 45 -3.36 -3.42 5.79
CA ASN A 45 -4.08 -4.10 6.85
C ASN A 45 -3.17 -4.97 7.74
N ASP A 46 -2.00 -5.34 7.25
CA ASP A 46 -1.01 -6.14 8.00
C ASP A 46 -0.24 -5.28 9.02
N TYR A 47 -0.39 -3.96 8.97
CA TYR A 47 0.22 -3.01 9.91
C TYR A 47 -0.83 -2.49 10.89
N TYR A 48 -0.40 -2.26 12.13
CA TYR A 48 -1.16 -1.57 13.16
C TYR A 48 -1.08 -0.06 12.93
N ILE A 49 -2.10 0.47 12.28
CA ILE A 49 -2.25 1.89 11.97
C ILE A 49 -3.38 2.43 12.82
N LYS A 50 -3.07 3.40 13.67
CA LYS A 50 -4.09 4.06 14.48
C LYS A 50 -4.83 5.13 13.71
N TRP A 51 -6.04 5.41 14.15
CA TRP A 51 -6.88 6.46 13.58
C TRP A 51 -6.49 7.80 14.16
N GLY A 52 -6.26 8.75 13.27
CA GLY A 52 -5.99 10.12 13.64
C GLY A 52 -5.68 10.98 12.42
N THR A 53 -5.12 12.14 12.69
CA THR A 53 -4.80 13.13 11.64
C THR A 53 -3.34 13.58 11.68
N SER A 54 -2.58 13.12 12.69
CA SER A 54 -1.15 13.37 12.77
C SER A 54 -0.35 12.29 12.02
N CYS A 55 0.97 12.47 11.96
CA CYS A 55 1.86 11.50 11.32
C CYS A 55 2.20 10.31 12.23
N GLN A 56 1.84 10.34 13.51
CA GLN A 56 2.09 9.28 14.48
C GLN A 56 1.06 9.36 15.61
N GLU A 57 0.24 8.33 15.73
CA GLU A 57 -0.81 8.24 16.74
C GLU A 57 -0.40 7.24 17.84
N GLY A 58 0.53 7.64 18.71
CA GLY A 58 1.06 6.83 19.81
C GLY A 58 2.29 5.98 19.45
N ASP A 59 2.80 5.23 20.42
CA ASP A 59 4.12 4.58 20.33
C ASP A 59 4.13 3.27 19.53
N ASP A 60 2.98 2.61 19.43
CA ASP A 60 2.75 1.35 18.72
C ASP A 60 2.20 1.55 17.29
N ASP A 61 2.02 2.80 16.83
CA ASP A 61 1.55 3.11 15.49
C ASP A 61 2.65 2.92 14.43
N GLU A 62 2.38 2.07 13.45
CA GLU A 62 3.31 1.73 12.37
C GLU A 62 3.13 2.62 11.12
N TRP A 63 2.19 3.59 11.16
CA TRP A 63 2.02 4.56 10.08
C TRP A 63 3.29 5.35 9.72
N PRO A 64 4.13 5.81 10.69
CA PRO A 64 5.37 6.51 10.37
C PRO A 64 6.30 5.72 9.43
N GLU A 65 6.36 4.39 9.57
CA GLU A 65 7.20 3.54 8.71
C GLU A 65 6.71 3.52 7.26
N ILE A 66 5.40 3.37 7.08
CA ILE A 66 4.75 3.44 5.77
C ILE A 66 4.93 4.84 5.17
N LEU A 67 4.77 5.89 5.97
CA LEU A 67 4.93 7.27 5.54
C LEU A 67 6.37 7.55 5.06
N GLN A 68 7.39 6.98 5.71
CA GLN A 68 8.77 7.10 5.24
C GLN A 68 8.97 6.46 3.87
N LYS A 69 8.41 5.25 3.65
CA LYS A 69 8.47 4.58 2.34
C LYS A 69 7.75 5.39 1.26
N ILE A 70 6.59 5.98 1.57
CA ILE A 70 5.87 6.87 0.65
C ILE A 70 6.73 8.07 0.26
N LYS A 71 7.43 8.69 1.21
CA LYS A 71 8.31 9.85 0.94
C LYS A 71 9.55 9.50 0.11
N GLN A 72 10.00 8.25 0.14
CA GLN A 72 11.17 7.78 -0.61
C GLN A 72 10.81 7.31 -2.02
N ALA A 73 9.54 7.05 -2.31
CA ALA A 73 9.10 6.58 -3.62
C ALA A 73 8.98 7.73 -4.64
N ASP A 74 9.45 7.49 -5.87
CA ASP A 74 9.25 8.39 -7.00
C ASP A 74 7.82 8.27 -7.56
N ILE A 75 7.23 7.08 -7.46
CA ILE A 75 5.88 6.76 -7.95
C ILE A 75 5.10 6.11 -6.82
N PHE A 76 3.96 6.70 -6.45
CA PHE A 76 3.07 6.15 -5.43
C PHE A 76 1.74 5.68 -6.05
N ILE A 77 1.39 4.42 -5.82
CA ILE A 77 0.17 3.79 -6.34
C ILE A 77 -0.71 3.34 -5.17
N LEU A 78 -1.90 3.93 -5.08
CA LEU A 78 -2.90 3.57 -4.09
C LEU A 78 -3.84 2.50 -4.63
N ALA A 79 -3.57 1.24 -4.30
CA ALA A 79 -4.31 0.08 -4.78
C ALA A 79 -5.42 -0.30 -3.81
N SER A 80 -6.61 0.26 -4.02
CA SER A 80 -7.80 0.01 -3.19
C SER A 80 -8.82 -0.87 -3.92
N PRO A 81 -9.41 -1.89 -3.27
CA PRO A 81 -10.64 -2.49 -3.79
C PRO A 81 -11.77 -1.45 -3.80
N VAL A 82 -12.70 -1.59 -4.74
CA VAL A 82 -13.96 -0.82 -4.78
C VAL A 82 -15.04 -1.63 -4.04
N TRP A 83 -15.78 -0.99 -3.15
CA TRP A 83 -16.90 -1.57 -2.42
C TRP A 83 -18.09 -0.61 -2.40
N ARG A 84 -19.28 -1.07 -2.86
CA ARG A 84 -20.51 -0.26 -2.95
C ARG A 84 -20.37 1.10 -3.65
N GLY A 85 -19.50 1.20 -4.67
CA GLY A 85 -19.28 2.43 -5.43
C GLY A 85 -18.32 3.42 -4.77
N ASP A 86 -17.71 3.07 -3.64
CA ASP A 86 -16.68 3.86 -2.95
C ASP A 86 -15.40 3.02 -2.76
N ARG A 87 -14.31 3.68 -2.37
CA ARG A 87 -13.08 3.02 -1.95
C ARG A 87 -13.35 2.26 -0.65
N SER A 88 -12.76 1.07 -0.55
CA SER A 88 -12.91 0.23 0.64
C SER A 88 -12.35 0.94 1.88
N LYS A 89 -13.13 1.00 2.95
CA LYS A 89 -12.71 1.53 4.25
C LYS A 89 -12.26 0.38 5.14
N ASN A 90 -11.02 0.41 5.60
CA ASN A 90 -10.60 -0.42 6.73
C ASN A 90 -11.27 0.16 7.98
N ASN A 91 -12.08 -0.63 8.67
CA ASN A 91 -12.59 -0.31 10.00
C ASN A 91 -11.68 -1.01 11.02
N LYS A 92 -10.55 -0.39 11.39
CA LYS A 92 -9.86 -0.74 12.65
C LYS A 92 -10.43 0.08 13.80
#